data_AF-A0A0H2R5S8-F1
#
_entry.id   AF-A0A0H2R5S8-F1
#
_cell.length_a   1.000
_cell.length_b   1.000
_cell.length_c   1.000
_cell.angle_alpha   90.00
_cell.angle_beta   90.00
_cell.angle_gamma   90.00
#
_symmetry.space_group_name_H-M   'P 1'
#
loop_
_entity.id
_entity.type
_entity.pdbx_description
1 polymer ?
#
loop_
_entity_poly.entity_id
_entity_poly.type
_entity_poly.pdbx_seq_one_letter_code
_entity_poly.pdbx_strand_id
1 'polypeptide(L)'
;SSESESDGDGAMRDVLEREAESRSRRGPANQTRQHWHDPIAVAEPGKHGTRWQFKCKYCPTSVFLLHTQIYAHISHSVNTVPRTPGCKSFDEEKPQPALGNLATHMKKKHSDKLNETGATPTTAPPTKVLDLITNKVMGKFVEDGRLNPKIEPTQRGFTRLTTAWVVQEDQPFTAPEAPLLSMMFEYAGGRFTLPSDTTIRATCSQKLSLRLLPDHFIALTMDNASANDVMAETTGQLLGQRYNIGFHPENGRVRCVAHVVNLVAQKFLSVLSEAKDPDDEDYYTANKHLPTHYDVNTDPDVLAMENEDADGGSEEDADADEELTTEVHGTNVSPLKKVSHRTLS
;
A
#
# COMPACT_ATOMS: atom_id res chain seq x y z
N SER A 1 43.61 -1.42 -39.90
CA SER A 1 42.28 -0.94 -39.48
C SER A 1 42.43 -0.19 -38.19
N SER A 2 42.12 1.10 -38.18
CA SER A 2 42.06 1.91 -36.96
C SER A 2 40.65 1.80 -36.38
N GLU A 3 40.51 1.15 -35.24
CA GLU A 3 39.28 1.09 -34.47
C GLU A 3 39.03 2.47 -33.86
N SER A 4 38.06 3.20 -34.40
CA SER A 4 37.56 4.43 -33.79
C SER A 4 36.57 4.04 -32.70
N GLU A 5 36.99 4.13 -31.44
CA GLU A 5 36.11 4.04 -30.28
C GLU A 5 35.04 5.15 -30.34
N SER A 6 33.79 4.74 -30.14
CA SER A 6 32.62 5.60 -30.12
C SER A 6 32.54 6.33 -28.78
N ASP A 7 32.47 7.66 -28.80
CA ASP A 7 32.53 8.52 -27.60
C ASP A 7 31.27 8.52 -26.73
N GLY A 8 30.17 7.88 -27.17
CA GLY A 8 28.90 7.74 -26.43
C GLY A 8 28.10 9.05 -26.29
N ASP A 9 28.80 10.18 -26.20
CA ASP A 9 28.24 11.52 -26.07
C ASP A 9 27.70 12.07 -27.40
N GLY A 10 28.26 11.65 -28.54
CA GLY A 10 27.76 12.05 -29.86
C GLY A 10 26.30 11.63 -30.07
N ALA A 11 25.93 10.42 -29.63
CA ALA A 11 24.57 9.90 -29.79
C ALA A 11 23.54 10.68 -28.96
N MET A 12 23.89 11.12 -27.76
CA MET A 12 23.01 11.93 -26.90
C MET A 12 22.84 13.35 -27.45
N ARG A 13 23.91 13.94 -28.01
CA ARG A 13 23.87 15.29 -28.61
C ARG A 13 22.99 15.31 -29.86
N ASP A 14 23.11 14.30 -30.71
CA ASP A 14 22.26 14.10 -31.90
C ASP A 14 20.77 13.94 -31.54
N VAL A 15 20.46 13.25 -30.44
CA VAL A 15 19.07 13.10 -29.98
C VAL A 15 18.52 14.43 -29.47
N LEU A 16 19.29 15.17 -28.68
CA LEU A 16 18.88 16.48 -28.15
C LEU A 16 18.68 17.52 -29.26
N GLU A 17 19.55 17.54 -30.27
CA GLU A 17 19.42 18.44 -31.42
C GLU A 17 18.19 18.09 -32.26
N ARG A 18 17.95 16.80 -32.51
CA ARG A 18 16.76 16.32 -33.24
C ARG A 18 15.47 16.58 -32.48
N GLU A 19 15.47 16.47 -31.15
CA GLU A 19 14.32 16.82 -30.31
C GLU A 19 14.06 18.33 -30.26
N ALA A 20 15.12 19.16 -30.21
CA ALA A 20 15.01 20.61 -30.25
C ALA A 20 14.39 21.11 -31.57
N GLU A 21 14.78 20.52 -32.70
CA GLU A 21 14.19 20.82 -34.00
C GLU A 21 12.74 20.34 -34.12
N SER A 22 12.40 19.20 -33.51
CA SER A 22 11.05 18.61 -33.59
C SER A 22 9.95 19.43 -32.90
N ARG A 23 10.31 20.25 -31.89
CA ARG A 23 9.37 21.11 -31.16
C ARG A 23 8.79 22.26 -32.00
N SER A 24 9.33 22.50 -33.19
CA SER A 24 8.93 23.60 -34.07
C SER A 24 7.88 23.23 -35.12
N ARG A 25 7.62 21.93 -35.36
CA ARG A 25 6.59 21.51 -36.31
C ARG A 25 5.20 21.63 -35.67
N ARG A 26 4.68 22.86 -35.60
CA ARG A 26 3.26 23.10 -35.36
C ARG A 26 2.49 22.28 -36.37
N GLY A 27 1.59 21.43 -35.86
CA GLY A 27 0.69 20.66 -36.70
C GLY A 27 -0.10 21.56 -37.65
N PRO A 28 -0.79 20.97 -38.63
CA PRO A 28 -1.62 21.70 -39.58
C PRO A 28 -2.49 22.74 -38.88
N ALA A 29 -2.67 23.91 -39.52
CA ALA A 29 -3.51 24.98 -38.99
C ALA A 29 -4.85 24.38 -38.51
N ASN A 30 -5.22 24.65 -37.26
CA ASN A 30 -6.40 24.04 -36.66
C ASN A 30 -7.66 24.56 -37.38
N GLN A 31 -8.18 23.77 -38.32
CA GLN A 31 -9.38 24.10 -39.10
C GLN A 31 -10.66 24.06 -38.25
N THR A 32 -10.61 23.57 -37.01
CA THR A 32 -11.81 23.43 -36.18
C THR A 32 -12.39 24.77 -35.73
N ARG A 33 -11.65 25.89 -35.85
CA ARG A 33 -12.10 27.22 -35.39
C ARG A 33 -13.48 27.62 -35.95
N GLN A 34 -13.80 27.22 -37.18
CA GLN A 34 -15.10 27.50 -37.81
C GLN A 34 -16.31 26.87 -37.07
N HIS A 35 -16.08 25.83 -36.27
CA HIS A 35 -17.10 25.12 -35.50
C HIS A 35 -17.35 25.72 -34.10
N TRP A 36 -16.62 26.78 -33.74
CA TRP A 36 -16.75 27.49 -32.48
C TRP A 36 -17.31 28.88 -32.73
N HIS A 37 -18.04 29.42 -31.75
CA HIS A 37 -18.36 30.84 -31.70
C HIS A 37 -17.08 31.67 -31.49
N ASP A 38 -17.16 32.96 -31.83
CA ASP A 38 -16.05 33.88 -31.63
C ASP A 38 -15.61 33.90 -30.16
N PRO A 39 -14.29 33.94 -29.89
CA PRO A 39 -13.76 33.85 -28.53
C PRO A 39 -14.18 35.06 -27.70
N ILE A 40 -14.66 34.80 -26.49
CA ILE A 40 -15.06 35.84 -25.53
C ILE A 40 -14.01 35.91 -24.42
N ALA A 41 -13.53 37.11 -24.09
CA ALA A 41 -12.67 37.29 -22.94
C ALA A 41 -13.46 37.11 -21.64
N VAL A 42 -13.03 36.18 -20.78
CA VAL A 42 -13.67 35.92 -19.49
C VAL A 42 -12.65 35.93 -18.35
N ALA A 43 -13.07 36.40 -17.18
CA ALA A 43 -12.34 36.22 -15.92
C ALA A 43 -12.88 34.96 -15.23
N GLU A 44 -12.01 33.97 -15.00
CA GLU A 44 -12.40 32.73 -14.34
C GLU A 44 -12.26 32.91 -12.81
N PRO A 45 -13.33 32.76 -12.01
CA PRO A 45 -13.25 32.97 -10.56
C PRO A 45 -12.23 32.01 -9.94
N GLY A 46 -11.31 32.55 -9.14
CA GLY A 46 -10.26 31.77 -8.47
C GLY A 46 -8.99 31.50 -9.26
N LYS A 47 -8.86 31.99 -10.51
CA LYS A 47 -7.60 31.93 -11.26
C LYS A 47 -7.06 33.32 -11.59
N HIS A 48 -5.76 33.52 -11.44
CA HIS A 48 -5.09 34.75 -11.85
C HIS A 48 -4.97 34.79 -13.38
N GLY A 49 -5.64 35.76 -14.00
CA GLY A 49 -5.52 36.07 -15.43
C GLY A 49 -6.84 35.92 -16.22
N THR A 50 -6.94 36.66 -17.32
CA THR A 50 -8.07 36.51 -18.25
C THR A 50 -7.87 35.30 -19.16
N ARG A 51 -8.95 34.69 -19.63
CA ARG A 51 -8.94 33.55 -20.56
C ARG A 51 -9.83 33.83 -21.76
N TRP A 52 -9.54 33.19 -22.89
CA TRP A 52 -10.47 33.12 -24.01
C TRP A 52 -11.42 31.97 -23.82
N GLN A 53 -12.72 32.26 -23.90
CA GLN A 53 -13.81 31.30 -23.83
C GLN A 53 -14.29 30.96 -25.24
N PHE A 54 -14.26 29.68 -25.59
CA PHE A 54 -14.83 29.16 -26.83
C PHE A 54 -16.08 28.35 -26.53
N LYS A 55 -17.19 28.71 -27.18
CA LYS A 55 -18.46 27.96 -27.13
C LYS A 55 -18.62 27.15 -28.41
N CYS A 56 -18.91 25.86 -28.29
CA CYS A 56 -19.16 25.00 -29.45
C CYS A 56 -20.51 25.37 -30.11
N LYS A 57 -20.55 25.49 -31.44
CA LYS A 57 -21.79 25.80 -32.18
C LYS A 57 -22.82 24.67 -32.18
N TYR A 58 -22.39 23.44 -31.92
CA TYR A 58 -23.22 22.24 -32.04
C TYR A 58 -23.68 21.66 -30.71
N CYS A 59 -23.03 22.04 -29.61
CA CYS A 59 -23.53 21.65 -28.29
C CYS A 59 -24.80 22.45 -27.99
N PRO A 60 -25.91 21.79 -27.63
CA PRO A 60 -27.19 22.46 -27.46
C PRO A 60 -27.12 23.55 -26.38
N THR A 61 -27.57 24.74 -26.74
CA THR A 61 -27.85 25.85 -25.80
C THR A 61 -29.24 25.61 -25.21
N SER A 62 -29.35 24.72 -24.22
CA SER A 62 -30.65 24.51 -23.57
C SER A 62 -30.96 25.70 -22.65
N VAL A 63 -31.90 26.55 -23.08
CA VAL A 63 -32.56 27.54 -22.23
C VAL A 63 -33.68 26.82 -21.50
N PHE A 64 -33.55 26.64 -20.18
CA PHE A 64 -34.59 26.01 -19.36
C PHE A 64 -35.55 27.10 -18.85
N LEU A 65 -36.83 26.97 -19.20
CA LEU A 65 -37.90 27.73 -18.57
C LEU A 65 -38.27 27.07 -17.23
N LEU A 66 -38.40 27.91 -16.20
CA LEU A 66 -38.58 27.53 -14.80
C LEU A 66 -39.78 26.60 -14.57
N HIS A 67 -39.55 25.48 -13.88
CA HIS A 67 -40.17 25.19 -12.58
C HIS A 67 -39.60 23.90 -11.97
N THR A 68 -39.32 23.94 -10.67
CA THR A 68 -38.94 22.84 -9.76
C THR A 68 -37.44 22.56 -9.58
N GLN A 69 -37.04 22.65 -8.31
CA GLN A 69 -35.68 22.59 -7.78
C GLN A 69 -35.04 21.21 -7.93
N ILE A 70 -34.34 20.97 -9.04
CA ILE A 70 -33.31 19.92 -9.11
C ILE A 70 -32.06 20.59 -9.66
N TYR A 71 -31.01 20.67 -8.84
CA TYR A 71 -29.70 21.19 -9.25
C TYR A 71 -29.03 20.23 -10.24
N ALA A 72 -29.42 20.30 -11.51
CA ALA A 72 -28.66 19.72 -12.61
C ALA A 72 -27.65 20.77 -13.09
N HIS A 73 -26.36 20.45 -12.96
CA HIS A 73 -25.27 21.32 -13.40
C HIS A 73 -25.19 21.31 -14.93
N ILE A 74 -25.80 22.30 -15.58
CA ILE A 74 -25.81 22.45 -17.04
C ILE A 74 -24.48 23.06 -17.48
N SER A 75 -23.57 22.23 -17.99
CA SER A 75 -22.30 22.69 -18.53
C SER A 75 -22.40 22.75 -20.05
N HIS A 76 -22.38 23.96 -20.62
CA HIS A 76 -21.95 24.12 -22.02
C HIS A 76 -20.57 23.47 -22.16
N SER A 77 -20.21 22.93 -23.31
CA SER A 77 -18.81 22.56 -23.59
C SER A 77 -17.95 23.82 -23.77
N VAL A 78 -17.79 24.56 -22.68
CA VAL A 78 -16.93 25.73 -22.60
C VAL A 78 -15.51 25.23 -22.54
N ASN A 79 -14.72 25.57 -23.55
CA ASN A 79 -13.28 25.39 -23.50
C ASN A 79 -12.64 26.75 -23.27
N THR A 80 -11.73 26.83 -22.29
CA THR A 80 -11.00 28.06 -22.01
C THR A 80 -9.51 27.87 -22.25
N VAL A 81 -8.88 28.86 -22.88
CA VAL A 81 -7.42 28.91 -23.06
C VAL A 81 -6.85 30.18 -22.42
N PRO A 82 -5.60 30.18 -21.94
CA PRO A 82 -4.97 31.39 -21.41
C PRO A 82 -5.00 32.51 -22.44
N ARG A 83 -5.21 33.75 -21.97
CA ARG A 83 -5.16 34.97 -22.78
C ARG A 83 -4.04 35.86 -22.27
N THR A 84 -3.20 36.34 -23.19
CA THR A 84 -2.17 37.33 -22.90
C THR A 84 -2.80 38.66 -22.46
N PRO A 85 -2.36 39.27 -21.35
CA PRO A 85 -2.88 40.56 -20.89
C PRO A 85 -2.73 41.65 -21.97
N GLY A 86 -3.79 42.43 -22.19
CA GLY A 86 -3.79 43.56 -23.12
C GLY A 86 -4.31 43.28 -24.54
N CYS A 87 -4.45 42.02 -24.95
CA CYS A 87 -5.00 41.67 -26.28
C CYS A 87 -6.52 41.90 -26.32
N LYS A 88 -7.03 42.79 -27.17
CA LYS A 88 -8.49 43.09 -27.25
C LYS A 88 -9.23 42.02 -28.04
N SER A 89 -8.58 41.44 -29.04
CA SER A 89 -9.10 40.34 -29.86
C SER A 89 -8.15 39.13 -29.83
N PHE A 90 -8.67 37.95 -30.13
CA PHE A 90 -7.88 36.72 -30.23
C PHE A 90 -6.86 36.77 -31.38
N ASP A 91 -7.18 37.48 -32.46
CA ASP A 91 -6.32 37.59 -33.64
C ASP A 91 -5.14 38.55 -33.44
N GLU A 92 -5.21 39.44 -32.45
CA GLU A 92 -4.08 40.28 -32.00
C GLU A 92 -3.04 39.49 -31.20
N GLU A 93 -3.38 38.31 -30.68
CA GLU A 93 -2.50 37.55 -29.80
C GLU A 93 -1.38 36.84 -30.57
N LYS A 94 -0.13 37.23 -30.29
CA LYS A 94 1.07 36.67 -30.91
C LYS A 94 2.07 36.28 -29.81
N PRO A 95 2.34 34.99 -29.57
CA PRO A 95 1.82 33.83 -30.29
C PRO A 95 0.37 33.47 -29.90
N GLN A 96 -0.42 33.01 -30.87
CA GLN A 96 -1.77 32.48 -30.57
C GLN A 96 -1.68 31.25 -29.64
N PRO A 97 -2.58 31.13 -28.66
CA PRO A 97 -2.56 30.03 -27.71
C PRO A 97 -2.93 28.70 -28.39
N ALA A 98 -2.44 27.60 -27.83
CA ALA A 98 -2.69 26.27 -28.38
C ALA A 98 -4.17 25.88 -28.30
N LEU A 99 -4.78 25.56 -29.45
CA LEU A 99 -6.19 25.20 -29.57
C LEU A 99 -6.45 23.68 -29.54
N GLY A 100 -5.52 22.87 -29.00
CA GLY A 100 -5.62 21.41 -29.00
C GLY A 100 -6.86 20.86 -28.29
N ASN A 101 -7.32 21.55 -27.24
CA ASN A 101 -8.53 21.17 -26.49
C ASN A 101 -9.79 21.27 -27.36
N LEU A 102 -9.86 22.26 -28.26
CA LEU A 102 -10.99 22.48 -29.16
C LEU A 102 -11.07 21.35 -30.20
N ALA A 103 -9.93 20.98 -30.79
CA ALA A 103 -9.86 19.88 -31.75
C ALA A 103 -10.27 18.54 -31.10
N THR A 104 -9.83 18.32 -29.87
CA THR A 104 -10.17 17.12 -29.09
C THR A 104 -11.67 17.06 -28.79
N HIS A 105 -12.29 18.18 -28.44
CA HIS A 105 -13.74 18.25 -28.24
C HIS A 105 -14.51 17.90 -29.52
N MET A 106 -14.16 18.52 -30.65
CA MET A 106 -14.80 18.24 -31.94
C MET A 106 -14.69 16.77 -32.31
N LYS A 107 -13.50 16.17 -32.18
CA LYS A 107 -13.29 14.75 -32.47
C LYS A 107 -14.12 13.82 -31.58
N LYS A 108 -14.31 14.18 -30.30
CA LYS A 108 -15.02 13.33 -29.33
C LYS A 108 -16.54 13.49 -29.36
N LYS A 109 -17.05 14.70 -29.62
CA LYS A 109 -18.47 15.03 -29.46
C LYS A 109 -19.18 15.31 -30.79
N HIS A 110 -18.43 15.66 -31.84
CA HIS A 110 -18.96 16.12 -33.13
C HIS A 110 -18.10 15.60 -34.30
N SER A 111 -17.75 14.30 -34.29
CA SER A 111 -16.92 13.69 -35.32
C SER A 111 -17.59 13.70 -36.70
N ASP A 112 -18.92 13.66 -36.73
CA ASP A 112 -19.78 13.81 -37.90
C ASP A 112 -19.54 15.16 -38.61
N LYS A 113 -19.39 16.25 -37.84
CA LYS A 113 -19.22 17.61 -38.38
C LYS A 113 -17.85 17.90 -38.97
N LEU A 114 -16.84 17.09 -38.64
CA LEU A 114 -15.51 17.21 -39.24
C LEU A 114 -15.50 16.75 -40.70
N ASN A 115 -16.36 15.79 -41.08
CA ASN A 115 -16.40 15.23 -42.43
C ASN A 115 -17.26 16.07 -43.41
N GLU A 116 -18.17 16.89 -42.90
CA GLU A 116 -19.08 17.72 -43.73
C GLU A 116 -18.37 18.88 -44.45
N THR A 117 -17.18 19.28 -44.00
CA THR A 117 -16.51 20.49 -44.51
C THR A 117 -15.69 20.29 -45.78
N GLY A 118 -15.79 19.12 -46.43
CA GLY A 118 -15.29 18.92 -47.80
C GLY A 118 -13.79 19.13 -47.98
N ALA A 119 -13.02 19.24 -46.89
CA ALA A 119 -11.57 19.24 -46.93
C ALA A 119 -11.13 17.84 -47.37
N THR A 120 -10.92 17.69 -48.67
CA THR A 120 -10.18 16.56 -49.23
C THR A 120 -8.90 16.40 -48.42
N PRO A 121 -8.58 15.20 -47.93
CA PRO A 121 -7.38 14.99 -47.15
C PRO A 121 -6.20 15.31 -48.07
N THR A 122 -5.59 16.49 -47.86
CA THR A 122 -4.31 16.84 -48.46
C THR A 122 -3.36 15.70 -48.11
N THR A 123 -2.97 14.98 -49.14
CA THR A 123 -2.16 13.76 -49.06
C THR A 123 -0.88 14.11 -48.32
N ALA A 124 -0.80 13.68 -47.05
CA ALA A 124 0.40 13.85 -46.27
C ALA A 124 1.54 13.11 -46.98
N PRO A 125 2.77 13.67 -47.01
CA PRO A 125 3.92 12.96 -47.55
C PRO A 125 4.12 11.65 -46.78
N PRO A 126 4.63 10.60 -47.44
CA PRO A 126 4.52 9.23 -46.96
C PRO A 126 5.27 9.05 -45.64
N THR A 127 4.51 8.99 -44.54
CA THR A 127 4.95 8.78 -43.16
C THR A 127 5.36 7.32 -42.91
N LYS A 128 6.15 6.71 -43.81
CA LYS A 128 6.51 5.28 -43.75
C LYS A 128 7.17 4.88 -42.42
N VAL A 129 7.89 5.81 -41.78
CA VAL A 129 8.57 5.57 -40.50
C VAL A 129 7.59 5.55 -39.31
N LEU A 130 6.60 6.45 -39.30
CA LEU A 130 5.59 6.48 -38.24
C LEU A 130 4.63 5.30 -38.37
N ASP A 131 4.29 4.89 -39.60
CA ASP A 131 3.47 3.70 -39.85
C ASP A 131 4.17 2.41 -39.40
N LEU A 132 5.48 2.29 -39.58
CA LEU A 132 6.25 1.15 -39.07
C LEU A 132 6.25 1.07 -37.54
N ILE A 133 6.43 2.20 -36.86
CA ILE A 133 6.39 2.26 -35.39
C ILE A 133 4.97 1.94 -34.90
N THR A 134 3.95 2.53 -35.52
CA THR A 134 2.54 2.33 -35.14
C THR A 134 2.11 0.89 -35.39
N ASN A 135 2.51 0.27 -36.50
CA ASN A 135 2.22 -1.14 -36.80
C ASN A 135 2.94 -2.09 -35.84
N LYS A 136 4.18 -1.77 -35.42
CA LYS A 136 4.90 -2.57 -34.43
C LYS A 136 4.26 -2.48 -33.05
N VAL A 137 3.82 -1.28 -32.64
CA VAL A 137 3.11 -1.07 -31.38
C VAL A 137 1.74 -1.76 -31.40
N MET A 138 0.97 -1.61 -32.49
CA MET A 138 -0.32 -2.30 -32.64
C MET A 138 -0.16 -3.81 -32.72
N GLY A 139 0.86 -4.32 -33.41
CA GLY A 139 1.17 -5.74 -33.45
C GLY A 139 1.45 -6.30 -32.07
N LYS A 140 2.25 -5.59 -31.25
CA LYS A 140 2.49 -5.96 -29.85
C LYS A 140 1.21 -5.92 -29.02
N PHE A 141 0.38 -4.90 -29.20
CA PHE A 141 -0.88 -4.76 -28.46
C PHE A 141 -1.89 -5.88 -28.80
N VAL A 142 -1.94 -6.30 -30.07
CA VAL A 142 -2.78 -7.42 -30.52
C VAL A 142 -2.27 -8.75 -29.97
N GLU A 143 -0.96 -8.96 -29.93
CA GLU A 143 -0.35 -10.17 -29.37
C GLU A 143 -0.54 -10.23 -27.84
N ASP A 144 -0.32 -9.12 -27.13
CA ASP A 144 -0.57 -9.01 -25.69
C ASP A 144 -2.06 -9.23 -25.37
N GLY A 145 -2.97 -8.83 -26.27
CA GLY A 145 -4.41 -9.11 -26.20
C GLY A 145 -4.79 -10.57 -26.49
N ARG A 146 -4.02 -11.30 -27.31
CA ARG A 146 -4.17 -12.76 -27.48
C ARG A 146 -3.71 -13.52 -26.24
N LEU A 147 -2.63 -13.06 -25.61
CA LEU A 147 -2.08 -13.66 -24.38
C LEU A 147 -2.98 -13.36 -23.17
N ASN A 148 -3.68 -12.23 -23.16
CA ASN A 148 -4.61 -11.84 -22.10
C ASN A 148 -6.02 -11.65 -22.67
N PRO A 149 -6.74 -12.75 -22.99
CA PRO A 149 -8.10 -12.65 -23.50
C PRO A 149 -8.96 -11.88 -22.51
N LYS A 150 -9.92 -11.11 -23.00
CA LYS A 150 -10.89 -10.37 -22.18
C LYS A 150 -11.53 -11.34 -21.18
N ILE A 151 -11.10 -11.26 -19.92
CA ILE A 151 -11.68 -12.04 -18.84
C ILE A 151 -12.98 -11.34 -18.48
N GLU A 152 -14.11 -11.93 -18.89
CA GLU A 152 -15.42 -11.51 -18.39
C GLU A 152 -15.42 -11.67 -16.87
N PRO A 153 -15.53 -10.57 -16.10
CA PRO A 153 -15.46 -10.65 -14.64
C PRO A 153 -16.66 -11.45 -14.14
N THR A 154 -16.39 -12.54 -13.42
CA THR A 154 -17.43 -13.39 -12.82
C THR A 154 -17.29 -13.36 -11.31
N GLN A 155 -18.39 -13.57 -10.57
CA GLN A 155 -18.35 -13.69 -9.11
C GLN A 155 -17.34 -14.78 -8.68
N ARG A 156 -17.29 -15.90 -9.40
CA ARG A 156 -16.34 -16.98 -9.14
C ARG A 156 -14.88 -16.56 -9.37
N GLY A 157 -14.61 -15.77 -10.41
CA GLY A 157 -13.28 -15.22 -10.67
C GLY A 157 -12.87 -14.21 -9.62
N PHE A 158 -13.79 -13.34 -9.23
CA PHE A 158 -13.61 -12.37 -8.15
C PHE A 158 -13.29 -13.06 -6.82
N THR A 159 -14.08 -14.04 -6.40
CA THR A 159 -13.80 -14.83 -5.18
C THR A 159 -12.40 -15.45 -5.21
N ARG A 160 -11.94 -15.99 -6.34
CA ARG A 160 -10.58 -16.54 -6.46
C ARG A 160 -9.50 -15.48 -6.32
N LEU A 161 -9.69 -14.31 -6.92
CA LEU A 161 -8.76 -13.18 -6.80
C LEU A 161 -8.69 -12.69 -5.36
N THR A 162 -9.84 -12.54 -4.68
CA THR A 162 -9.87 -12.16 -3.26
C THR A 162 -9.20 -13.21 -2.39
N THR A 163 -9.44 -14.51 -2.63
CA THR A 163 -8.75 -15.59 -1.92
C THR A 163 -7.23 -15.55 -2.16
N ALA A 164 -6.79 -15.33 -3.40
CA ALA A 164 -5.37 -15.21 -3.72
C ALA A 164 -4.74 -14.01 -3.01
N TRP A 165 -5.41 -12.85 -3.01
CA TRP A 165 -4.98 -11.67 -2.26
C TRP A 165 -4.83 -11.96 -0.76
N VAL A 166 -5.83 -12.61 -0.15
CA VAL A 166 -5.77 -12.99 1.27
C VAL A 166 -4.57 -13.87 1.58
N VAL A 167 -4.27 -14.85 0.74
CA VAL A 167 -3.14 -15.78 0.94
C VAL A 167 -1.79 -15.13 0.63
N GLN A 168 -1.70 -14.35 -0.45
CA GLN A 168 -0.45 -13.78 -0.94
C GLN A 168 0.05 -12.62 -0.08
N GLU A 169 -0.87 -11.83 0.48
CA GLU A 169 -0.57 -10.68 1.34
C GLU A 169 -0.73 -11.01 2.83
N ASP A 170 -0.81 -12.29 3.18
CA ASP A 170 -0.95 -12.80 4.56
C ASP A 170 -2.04 -12.07 5.38
N GLN A 171 -3.21 -11.87 4.76
CA GLN A 171 -4.33 -11.22 5.42
C GLN A 171 -5.14 -12.24 6.24
N PRO A 172 -5.80 -11.82 7.33
CA PRO A 172 -6.72 -12.72 8.02
C PRO A 172 -7.86 -13.15 7.08
N PHE A 173 -8.35 -14.39 7.22
CA PHE A 173 -9.46 -14.91 6.40
C PHE A 173 -10.74 -14.08 6.51
N THR A 174 -10.90 -13.30 7.58
CA THR A 174 -12.02 -12.38 7.81
C THR A 174 -11.81 -11.00 7.18
N ALA A 175 -10.65 -10.70 6.58
CA ALA A 175 -10.37 -9.39 5.98
C ALA A 175 -11.42 -8.96 4.94
N PRO A 176 -11.95 -9.85 4.08
CA PRO A 176 -13.01 -9.49 3.14
C PRO A 176 -14.36 -9.17 3.78
N GLU A 177 -14.56 -9.52 5.05
CA GLU A 177 -15.78 -9.25 5.82
C GLU A 177 -15.71 -7.92 6.59
N ALA A 178 -14.59 -7.19 6.50
CA ALA A 178 -14.44 -5.91 7.15
C ALA A 178 -15.54 -4.92 6.67
N PRO A 179 -16.34 -4.33 7.58
CA PRO A 179 -17.46 -3.46 7.19
C PRO A 179 -17.03 -2.29 6.31
N LEU A 180 -15.86 -1.71 6.60
CA LEU A 180 -15.30 -0.60 5.83
C LEU A 180 -14.95 -1.00 4.39
N LEU A 181 -14.42 -2.21 4.20
CA LEU A 181 -14.09 -2.72 2.87
C LEU A 181 -15.37 -2.93 2.04
N SER A 182 -16.44 -3.42 2.66
CA SER A 182 -17.75 -3.54 2.02
C SER A 182 -18.28 -2.19 1.57
N MET A 183 -18.21 -1.15 2.43
CA MET A 183 -18.63 0.21 2.07
C MET A 183 -17.79 0.79 0.92
N MET A 184 -16.47 0.54 0.92
CA MET A 184 -15.59 0.98 -0.16
C MET A 184 -15.95 0.30 -1.49
N PHE A 185 -16.26 -0.99 -1.47
CA PHE A 185 -16.69 -1.73 -2.66
C PHE A 185 -18.02 -1.23 -3.20
N GLU A 186 -18.97 -0.96 -2.31
CA GLU A 186 -20.28 -0.40 -2.68
C GLU A 186 -20.13 1.01 -3.26
N TYR A 187 -19.33 1.87 -2.62
CA TYR A 187 -19.01 3.21 -3.11
C TYR A 187 -18.36 3.19 -4.50
N ALA A 188 -17.49 2.22 -4.77
CA ALA A 188 -16.85 2.03 -6.06
C ALA A 188 -17.79 1.47 -7.16
N GLY A 189 -19.04 1.16 -6.83
CA GLY A 189 -19.99 0.53 -7.75
C GLY A 189 -19.66 -0.93 -8.05
N GLY A 190 -19.04 -1.62 -7.08
CA GLY A 190 -18.69 -3.03 -7.17
C GLY A 190 -19.91 -3.90 -7.46
N ARG A 191 -19.84 -4.70 -8.53
CA ARG A 191 -20.91 -5.62 -8.94
C ARG A 191 -20.83 -7.00 -8.26
N PHE A 192 -19.77 -7.23 -7.50
CA PHE A 192 -19.46 -8.52 -6.88
C PHE A 192 -19.59 -8.42 -5.37
N THR A 193 -20.10 -9.49 -4.77
CA THR A 193 -20.20 -9.61 -3.32
C THR A 193 -18.85 -10.06 -2.76
N LEU A 194 -18.39 -9.44 -1.67
CA LEU A 194 -17.20 -9.90 -0.96
C LEU A 194 -17.44 -11.31 -0.40
N PRO A 195 -16.47 -12.24 -0.56
CA PRO A 195 -16.63 -13.60 -0.03
C PRO A 195 -16.51 -13.61 1.49
N SER A 196 -17.27 -14.49 2.15
CA SER A 196 -17.10 -14.75 3.58
C SER A 196 -15.83 -15.56 3.88
N ASP A 197 -15.41 -15.56 5.13
CA ASP A 197 -14.28 -16.34 5.65
C ASP A 197 -14.44 -17.83 5.28
N THR A 198 -15.65 -18.35 5.39
CA THR A 198 -16.03 -19.73 5.11
C THR A 198 -15.89 -20.02 3.62
N THR A 199 -16.27 -19.05 2.77
CA THR A 199 -16.12 -19.14 1.31
C THR A 199 -14.64 -19.16 0.90
N ILE A 200 -13.80 -18.36 1.57
CA ILE A 200 -12.36 -18.29 1.32
C ILE A 200 -11.69 -19.59 1.74
N ARG A 201 -11.98 -20.08 2.95
CA ARG A 201 -11.47 -21.37 3.46
C ARG A 201 -11.85 -22.52 2.53
N ALA A 202 -13.12 -22.59 2.11
CA ALA A 202 -13.58 -23.61 1.16
C ALA A 202 -12.86 -23.53 -0.19
N THR A 203 -12.62 -22.31 -0.69
CA THR A 203 -11.91 -22.07 -1.96
C THR A 203 -10.43 -22.46 -1.86
N CYS A 204 -9.76 -22.14 -0.75
CA CYS A 204 -8.39 -22.57 -0.46
C CYS A 204 -8.28 -24.09 -0.44
N SER A 205 -9.12 -24.75 0.36
CA SER A 205 -9.12 -26.21 0.52
C SER A 205 -9.38 -26.94 -0.80
N GLN A 206 -10.28 -26.41 -1.64
CA GLN A 206 -10.70 -27.06 -2.88
C GLN A 206 -9.77 -26.78 -4.08
N LYS A 207 -8.98 -25.69 -4.09
CA LYS A 207 -8.22 -25.29 -5.29
C LYS A 207 -6.77 -24.86 -5.07
N LEU A 208 -6.40 -24.34 -3.89
CA LEU A 208 -5.00 -24.00 -3.63
C LEU A 208 -4.16 -25.24 -3.28
N SER A 209 -4.80 -26.29 -2.74
CA SER A 209 -4.11 -27.55 -2.37
C SER A 209 -3.49 -28.32 -3.54
N LEU A 210 -3.86 -28.00 -4.79
CA LEU A 210 -3.47 -28.78 -5.97
C LEU A 210 -2.49 -28.09 -6.93
N ARG A 211 -2.17 -26.80 -6.74
CA ARG A 211 -1.32 -26.07 -7.72
C ARG A 211 -0.27 -25.13 -7.17
N LEU A 212 -0.29 -24.75 -5.89
CA LEU A 212 0.64 -23.75 -5.34
C LEU A 212 1.49 -24.25 -4.16
N LEU A 213 1.23 -25.45 -3.64
CA LEU A 213 1.88 -25.94 -2.42
C LEU A 213 3.15 -26.80 -2.57
N PRO A 214 3.40 -27.56 -3.65
CA PRO A 214 4.54 -28.48 -3.62
C PRO A 214 5.92 -27.80 -3.69
N ASP A 215 6.04 -26.62 -4.32
CA ASP A 215 7.36 -26.07 -4.67
C ASP A 215 7.86 -24.93 -3.74
N HIS A 216 7.04 -24.42 -2.82
CA HIS A 216 7.37 -23.18 -2.08
C HIS A 216 6.90 -23.15 -0.61
N PHE A 217 6.79 -24.29 0.08
CA PHE A 217 6.61 -24.27 1.54
C PHE A 217 7.95 -23.97 2.22
N ILE A 218 8.26 -22.68 2.40
CA ILE A 218 9.53 -22.22 2.96
C ILE A 218 9.51 -22.25 4.49
N ALA A 219 8.45 -21.75 5.10
CA ALA A 219 8.32 -21.67 6.55
C ALA A 219 6.84 -21.64 6.98
N LEU A 220 6.56 -22.17 8.17
CA LEU A 220 5.28 -22.06 8.86
C LEU A 220 5.48 -21.21 10.11
N THR A 221 4.98 -19.98 10.10
CA THR A 221 4.99 -19.11 11.28
C THR A 221 3.65 -19.19 11.98
N MET A 222 3.66 -19.46 13.28
CA MET A 222 2.47 -19.55 14.13
C MET A 222 2.64 -18.59 15.30
N ASP A 223 1.55 -17.97 15.77
CA ASP A 223 1.61 -17.16 17.00
C ASP A 223 1.81 -18.06 18.24
N ASN A 224 2.09 -17.47 19.42
CA ASN A 224 2.38 -18.25 20.63
C ASN A 224 1.11 -18.64 21.40
N ALA A 225 0.07 -19.07 20.70
CA ALA A 225 -1.08 -19.71 21.31
C ALA A 225 -0.78 -21.21 21.48
N SER A 226 -1.10 -21.79 22.64
CA SER A 226 -1.02 -23.26 22.83
C SER A 226 -1.91 -24.03 21.85
N ALA A 227 -2.95 -23.38 21.29
CA ALA A 227 -3.76 -23.91 20.21
C ALA A 227 -2.93 -24.22 18.93
N ASN A 228 -1.79 -23.57 18.75
CA ASN A 228 -0.92 -23.80 17.59
C ASN A 228 0.00 -25.00 17.75
N ASP A 229 0.15 -25.57 18.95
CA ASP A 229 0.91 -26.80 19.14
C ASP A 229 0.24 -27.96 18.37
N VAL A 230 -1.09 -28.07 18.48
CA VAL A 230 -1.89 -29.05 17.72
C VAL A 230 -1.80 -28.82 16.21
N MET A 231 -1.76 -27.55 15.78
CA MET A 231 -1.63 -27.18 14.37
C MET A 231 -0.26 -27.57 13.82
N ALA A 232 0.81 -27.32 14.58
CA ALA A 232 2.18 -27.68 14.22
C ALA A 232 2.34 -29.20 14.09
N GLU A 233 1.81 -29.97 15.04
CA GLU A 233 1.83 -31.43 15.00
C GLU A 233 1.04 -32.00 13.83
N THR A 234 -0.18 -31.51 13.63
CA THR A 234 -1.03 -31.94 12.51
C THR A 234 -0.36 -31.62 11.17
N THR A 235 0.28 -30.45 11.06
CA THR A 235 1.00 -30.06 9.85
C THR A 235 2.20 -30.97 9.61
N GLY A 236 2.98 -31.30 10.65
CA GLY A 236 4.09 -32.24 10.54
C GLY A 236 3.66 -33.63 10.07
N GLN A 237 2.56 -34.14 10.62
CA GLN A 237 1.99 -35.42 10.19
C GLN A 237 1.54 -35.38 8.72
N LEU A 238 0.85 -34.32 8.29
CA LEU A 238 0.39 -34.18 6.91
C LEU A 238 1.56 -34.04 5.93
N LEU A 239 2.59 -33.27 6.28
CA LEU A 239 3.80 -33.09 5.48
C LEU A 239 4.57 -34.41 5.32
N GLY A 240 4.72 -35.16 6.41
CA GLY A 240 5.36 -36.47 6.38
C GLY A 240 4.55 -37.49 5.56
N GLN A 241 3.25 -37.62 5.81
CA GLN A 241 2.42 -38.64 5.18
C GLN A 241 2.16 -38.40 3.69
N ARG A 242 1.93 -37.14 3.28
CA ARG A 242 1.50 -36.83 1.90
C ARG A 242 2.65 -36.46 0.99
N TYR A 243 3.70 -35.87 1.55
CA TYR A 243 4.78 -35.28 0.76
C TYR A 243 6.15 -35.82 1.12
N ASN A 244 6.25 -36.73 2.11
CA ASN A 244 7.53 -37.27 2.61
C ASN A 244 8.51 -36.16 3.05
N ILE A 245 7.99 -35.06 3.60
CA ILE A 245 8.77 -33.94 4.11
C ILE A 245 8.94 -34.12 5.63
N GLY A 246 10.19 -34.22 6.09
CA GLY A 246 10.53 -34.28 7.51
C GLY A 246 10.36 -32.92 8.17
N PHE A 247 9.15 -32.63 8.67
CA PHE A 247 8.89 -31.45 9.50
C PHE A 247 8.84 -31.86 10.97
N HIS A 248 9.75 -31.31 11.78
CA HIS A 248 9.77 -31.49 13.22
C HIS A 248 9.10 -30.29 13.89
N PRO A 249 7.89 -30.44 14.46
CA PRO A 249 7.15 -29.34 15.07
C PRO A 249 7.97 -28.63 16.15
N GLU A 250 8.78 -29.37 16.92
CA GLU A 250 9.69 -28.86 17.95
C GLU A 250 10.62 -27.74 17.41
N ASN A 251 11.13 -27.93 16.19
CA ASN A 251 12.14 -27.07 15.57
C ASN A 251 11.52 -25.96 14.70
N GLY A 252 10.26 -26.15 14.28
CA GLY A 252 9.53 -25.19 13.44
C GLY A 252 8.71 -24.16 14.23
N ARG A 253 8.66 -24.27 15.55
CA ARG A 253 7.92 -23.36 16.43
C ARG A 253 8.80 -22.17 16.82
N VAL A 254 8.44 -20.97 16.37
CA VAL A 254 8.97 -19.73 16.94
C VAL A 254 8.06 -19.32 18.08
N ARG A 255 8.51 -19.48 19.34
CA ARG A 255 7.78 -18.99 20.52
C ARG A 255 7.77 -17.45 20.51
N CYS A 256 6.85 -16.81 21.23
CA CYS A 256 6.78 -15.35 21.22
C CYS A 256 8.10 -14.73 21.71
N VAL A 257 8.45 -13.57 21.18
CA VAL A 257 9.67 -12.85 21.56
C VAL A 257 9.75 -12.64 23.08
N ALA A 258 8.63 -12.34 23.74
CA ALA A 258 8.59 -12.21 25.20
C ALA A 258 8.97 -13.51 25.93
N HIS A 259 8.52 -14.66 25.44
CA HIS A 259 8.87 -15.96 25.99
C HIS A 259 10.36 -16.28 25.76
N VAL A 260 10.87 -16.01 24.55
CA VAL A 260 12.29 -16.18 24.23
C VAL A 260 13.16 -15.31 25.14
N VAL A 261 12.79 -14.04 25.34
CA VAL A 261 13.48 -13.12 26.25
C VAL A 261 13.43 -13.65 27.70
N ASN A 262 12.30 -14.18 28.14
CA ASN A 262 12.19 -14.79 29.48
C ASN A 262 13.13 -15.99 29.64
N LEU A 263 13.18 -16.90 28.66
CA LEU A 263 14.07 -18.07 28.69
C LEU A 263 15.55 -17.64 28.73
N VAL A 264 15.93 -16.64 27.94
CA VAL A 264 17.30 -16.10 27.93
C VAL A 264 17.64 -15.47 29.28
N ALA A 265 16.79 -14.62 29.82
CA ALA A 265 16.98 -14.01 31.14
C ALA A 265 17.08 -15.07 32.25
N GLN A 266 16.19 -16.07 32.20
CA GLN A 266 16.21 -17.18 33.16
C GLN A 266 17.49 -18.01 33.06
N LYS A 267 18.01 -18.28 31.84
CA LYS A 267 19.29 -18.99 31.68
C LYS A 267 20.46 -18.19 32.24
N PHE A 268 20.48 -16.87 32.03
CA PHE A 268 21.49 -15.99 32.64
C PHE A 268 21.43 -16.04 34.17
N LEU A 269 20.22 -15.93 34.76
CA LEU A 269 20.03 -16.01 36.21
C LEU A 269 20.35 -17.40 36.76
N SER A 270 20.12 -18.46 35.99
CA SER A 270 20.48 -19.83 36.36
C SER A 270 21.99 -20.01 36.48
N VAL A 271 22.78 -19.44 35.57
CA VAL A 271 24.25 -19.42 35.66
C VAL A 271 24.71 -18.70 36.94
N LEU A 272 23.99 -17.67 37.37
CA LEU A 272 24.25 -16.95 38.62
C LEU A 272 23.69 -17.67 39.87
N SER A 273 23.08 -18.85 39.71
CA SER A 273 22.38 -19.58 40.78
C SER A 273 21.26 -18.77 41.46
N GLU A 274 20.60 -17.90 40.68
CA GLU A 274 19.47 -17.06 41.10
C GLU A 274 18.13 -17.56 40.58
N ALA A 275 18.12 -18.40 39.53
CA ALA A 275 16.93 -19.05 39.00
C ALA A 275 17.20 -20.53 38.70
N LYS A 276 16.15 -21.33 38.55
CA LYS A 276 16.26 -22.68 38.00
C LYS A 276 16.55 -22.63 36.51
N ASP A 277 17.19 -23.67 35.99
CA ASP A 277 17.45 -23.79 34.56
C ASP A 277 16.11 -23.78 33.81
N PRO A 278 15.93 -22.94 32.76
CA PRO A 278 14.72 -22.95 31.97
C PRO A 278 14.42 -24.30 31.28
N ASP A 279 15.44 -25.17 31.11
CA ASP A 279 15.26 -26.53 30.59
C ASP A 279 14.59 -27.46 31.63
N ASP A 280 14.71 -27.15 32.92
CA ASP A 280 14.11 -27.91 34.02
C ASP A 280 12.73 -27.34 34.42
N GLU A 281 12.62 -26.01 34.53
CA GLU A 281 11.38 -25.34 34.92
C GLU A 281 11.23 -23.98 34.23
N ASP A 282 10.27 -23.85 33.32
CA ASP A 282 10.01 -22.60 32.61
C ASP A 282 9.09 -21.67 33.40
N TYR A 283 9.68 -20.58 33.92
CA TYR A 283 8.98 -19.59 34.73
C TYR A 283 7.89 -18.84 33.97
N TYR A 284 8.00 -18.72 32.63
CA TYR A 284 6.95 -18.08 31.85
C TYR A 284 5.69 -18.94 31.85
N THR A 285 5.81 -20.24 31.62
CA THR A 285 4.64 -21.14 31.63
C THR A 285 3.96 -21.18 32.99
N ALA A 286 4.74 -21.15 34.07
CA ALA A 286 4.23 -21.09 35.43
C ALA A 286 3.50 -19.77 35.72
N ASN A 287 3.98 -18.63 35.19
CA ASN A 287 3.49 -17.30 35.57
C ASN A 287 2.67 -16.59 34.48
N LYS A 288 2.38 -17.24 33.34
CA LYS A 288 1.69 -16.63 32.18
C LYS A 288 0.29 -16.05 32.47
N HIS A 289 -0.30 -16.43 33.60
CA HIS A 289 -1.62 -15.98 34.04
C HIS A 289 -1.55 -14.77 34.97
N LEU A 290 -0.35 -14.37 35.41
CA LEU A 290 -0.16 -13.14 36.17
C LEU A 290 -0.39 -11.92 35.26
N PRO A 291 -0.95 -10.82 35.80
CA PRO A 291 -1.12 -9.59 35.04
C PRO A 291 0.20 -9.11 34.45
N THR A 292 0.23 -8.80 33.15
CA THR A 292 1.43 -8.27 32.47
C THR A 292 1.76 -6.83 32.85
N HIS A 293 0.83 -6.14 33.53
CA HIS A 293 1.02 -4.76 33.97
C HIS A 293 1.53 -4.76 35.41
N TYR A 294 2.83 -4.48 35.54
CA TYR A 294 3.47 -4.14 36.80
C TYR A 294 3.18 -2.68 37.13
N ASP A 295 2.37 -2.42 38.16
CA ASP A 295 2.17 -1.08 38.70
C ASP A 295 3.03 -0.92 39.95
N VAL A 296 4.18 -0.26 39.75
CA VAL A 296 5.20 0.03 40.77
C VAL A 296 4.57 0.61 42.04
N ASN A 297 3.52 1.43 41.91
CA ASN A 297 2.90 2.13 43.05
C ASN A 297 2.02 1.22 43.91
N THR A 298 1.75 0.00 43.44
CA THR A 298 0.88 -0.96 44.13
C THR A 298 1.62 -2.21 44.58
N ASP A 299 2.90 -2.34 44.21
CA ASP A 299 3.70 -3.50 44.56
C ASP A 299 4.13 -3.43 46.04
N PRO A 300 3.69 -4.38 46.89
CA PRO A 300 3.96 -4.32 48.32
C PRO A 300 5.44 -4.48 48.66
N ASP A 301 6.24 -5.14 47.80
CA ASP A 301 7.66 -5.35 48.05
C ASP A 301 8.46 -4.08 47.70
N VAL A 302 8.09 -3.37 46.62
CA VAL A 302 8.66 -2.04 46.32
C VAL A 302 8.31 -1.05 47.41
N LEU A 303 7.04 -1.00 47.83
CA LEU A 303 6.61 -0.11 48.91
C LEU A 303 7.33 -0.45 50.22
N ALA A 304 7.62 -1.72 50.51
CA ALA A 304 8.39 -2.10 51.68
C ALA A 304 9.84 -1.60 51.60
N MET A 305 10.52 -1.77 50.46
CA MET A 305 11.89 -1.27 50.28
C MET A 305 11.98 0.25 50.32
N GLU A 306 11.06 0.96 49.65
CA GLU A 306 11.01 2.43 49.67
C GLU A 306 10.73 2.99 51.07
N ASN A 307 9.96 2.27 51.90
CA ASN A 307 9.72 2.65 53.29
C ASN A 307 10.90 2.34 54.21
N GLU A 308 11.64 1.25 53.98
CA GLU A 308 12.86 0.92 54.73
C GLU A 308 13.97 1.97 54.49
N ASP A 309 14.09 2.48 53.26
CA ASP A 309 15.06 3.54 52.93
C ASP A 309 14.64 4.92 53.47
N ALA A 310 13.34 5.15 53.70
CA ALA A 310 12.82 6.40 54.24
C ALA A 310 13.03 6.57 55.75
N ASP A 311 13.24 5.47 56.50
CA ASP A 311 13.39 5.48 57.96
C ASP A 311 14.86 5.62 58.42
N GLY A 312 15.83 5.58 57.50
CA GLY A 312 17.27 5.70 57.81
C GLY A 312 17.78 7.14 58.01
N GLY A 313 16.89 8.12 58.18
CA GLY A 313 17.19 9.54 58.00
C GLY A 313 17.00 10.45 59.21
N SER A 314 17.43 10.07 60.41
CA SER A 314 17.99 11.00 61.44
C SER A 314 18.19 10.28 62.77
N GLU A 315 19.37 9.71 63.01
CA GLU A 315 19.87 9.59 64.38
C GLU A 315 21.13 10.44 64.51
N GLU A 316 21.08 11.28 65.53
CA GLU A 316 21.98 12.37 65.86
C GLU A 316 23.40 11.85 66.08
N ASP A 317 24.36 12.59 65.53
CA ASP A 317 25.78 12.50 65.89
C ASP A 317 25.93 12.69 67.41
N ALA A 318 26.12 11.59 68.14
CA ALA A 318 26.61 11.60 69.50
C ALA A 318 27.77 10.62 69.62
N ASP A 319 28.97 11.20 69.68
CA ASP A 319 30.26 10.57 69.93
C ASP A 319 30.21 9.48 71.02
N ALA A 320 30.60 8.26 70.67
CA ALA A 320 31.18 7.31 71.61
C ALA A 320 32.00 6.25 70.86
N ASP A 321 33.33 6.37 71.00
CA ASP A 321 34.28 5.30 70.72
C ASP A 321 33.93 4.06 71.55
N GLU A 322 33.42 3.00 70.92
CA GLU A 322 33.48 1.66 71.51
C GLU A 322 33.77 0.57 70.47
N GLU A 323 34.93 -0.03 70.66
CA GLU A 323 35.47 -1.20 69.99
C GLU A 323 34.55 -2.40 70.21
N LEU A 324 33.86 -2.88 69.17
CA LEU A 324 33.11 -4.14 69.25
C LEU A 324 33.25 -4.99 67.98
N THR A 325 33.99 -6.08 68.16
CA THR A 325 34.06 -7.23 67.27
C THR A 325 32.68 -7.91 67.13
N THR A 326 32.15 -8.05 65.92
CA THR A 326 31.08 -9.02 65.64
C THR A 326 31.29 -9.75 64.32
N GLU A 327 31.05 -11.04 64.40
CA GLU A 327 31.27 -12.06 63.39
C GLU A 327 30.28 -11.89 62.22
N VAL A 328 30.81 -11.91 61.00
CA VAL A 328 30.02 -11.96 59.77
C VAL A 328 29.48 -13.38 59.59
N HIS A 329 28.27 -13.63 60.10
CA HIS A 329 27.44 -14.77 59.70
C HIS A 329 26.12 -14.26 59.11
N GLY A 330 26.23 -13.50 58.03
CA GLY A 330 25.11 -13.14 57.17
C GLY A 330 25.29 -13.82 55.83
N THR A 331 24.50 -14.86 55.56
CA THR A 331 24.35 -15.38 54.21
C THR A 331 23.80 -14.24 53.34
N ASN A 332 24.67 -13.63 52.52
CA ASN A 332 24.31 -12.68 51.47
C ASN A 332 23.47 -13.44 50.43
N VAL A 333 22.20 -13.60 50.74
CA VAL A 333 21.19 -14.15 49.86
C VAL A 333 20.62 -12.97 49.09
N SER A 334 20.81 -12.95 47.76
CA SER A 334 20.38 -11.82 46.93
C SER A 334 18.87 -11.57 47.10
N PRO A 335 18.39 -10.32 46.92
CA PRO A 335 16.98 -9.96 47.12
C PRO A 335 15.99 -10.91 46.44
N LEU A 336 16.35 -11.46 45.27
CA LEU A 336 15.54 -12.43 44.53
C LEU A 336 15.33 -13.77 45.26
N LYS A 337 16.31 -14.27 45.99
CA LYS A 337 16.17 -15.51 46.77
C LYS A 337 15.27 -15.35 47.99
N LYS A 338 15.10 -14.12 48.51
CA LYS A 338 14.12 -13.85 49.60
C LYS A 338 12.67 -13.96 49.10
N VAL A 339 12.41 -13.60 47.84
CA VAL A 339 11.06 -13.66 47.25
C VAL A 339 10.65 -15.10 46.93
N SER A 340 11.55 -15.92 46.38
CA SER A 340 11.24 -17.31 45.98
C SER A 340 10.99 -18.27 47.15
N HIS A 341 11.54 -18.00 48.34
CA HIS A 341 11.27 -18.81 49.53
C HIS A 341 9.91 -18.56 50.17
N ARG A 342 9.24 -17.42 49.89
CA ARG A 342 7.93 -17.09 50.48
C ARG A 342 6.74 -17.57 49.66
N THR A 343 6.91 -17.92 48.39
CA THR A 343 5.82 -18.41 47.52
C THR A 343 5.52 -19.91 47.67
N LEU A 344 6.32 -20.64 48.47
CA LEU A 344 6.18 -22.08 48.72
C LEU A 344 5.73 -22.41 50.16
N SER A 345 5.30 -21.42 50.95
CA SER A 345 4.59 -21.58 52.23
C SER A 345 3.22 -20.95 52.13
#